data_AF-A0A9W4RCU7-F1
#
_entry.id   AF-A0A9W4RCU7-F1
#
_cell.length_a   1.000
_cell.length_b   1.000
_cell.length_c   1.000
_cell.angle_alpha   90.00
_cell.angle_beta   90.00
_cell.angle_gamma   90.00
#
_symmetry.space_group_name_H-M   'P 1'
#
loop_
_entity.id
_entity.type
_entity.pdbx_description
1 polymer ?
#
loop_
_entity_poly.entity_id
_entity_poly.type
_entity_poly.pdbx_seq_one_letter_code
_entity_poly.pdbx_strand_id
1 'polypeptide(L)' 'MFLPAYSPDFNSNENAFAKLKALMRAKAESTITALWDTVGSFVELFSPAECANYFKAAGYEPD' A
#
# COMPACT_ATOMS: atom_id res chain seq x y z
N MET A 1 -4.66 1.14 -20.68
CA MET A 1 -5.16 2.01 -19.59
C MET A 1 -4.12 3.10 -19.35
N PHE A 2 -4.41 4.37 -19.69
CA PHE A 2 -3.54 5.51 -19.37
C PHE A 2 -4.14 6.28 -18.20
N LEU A 3 -3.32 6.51 -17.19
CA LEU A 3 -3.63 7.30 -16.01
C LEU A 3 -3.54 8.79 -16.38
N PRO A 4 -4.60 9.60 -16.26
CA PRO A 4 -4.49 11.03 -16.45
C PRO A 4 -3.53 11.61 -15.40
N ALA A 5 -2.72 12.58 -15.81
CA ALA A 5 -1.70 13.16 -14.95
C ALA A 5 -2.33 13.73 -13.67
N TYR A 6 -1.86 13.23 -12.52
CA TYR A 6 -2.16 13.77 -11.18
C TYR A 6 -3.66 13.93 -10.88
N SER A 7 -4.40 12.82 -10.91
CA SER A 7 -5.71 12.75 -10.26
C SER A 7 -5.51 12.30 -8.80
N PRO A 8 -5.49 13.23 -7.81
CA PRO A 8 -5.31 12.87 -6.40
C PRO A 8 -6.38 11.90 -5.86
N ASP A 9 -7.54 11.82 -6.52
CA ASP A 9 -8.63 10.88 -6.19
C ASP A 9 -8.35 9.41 -6.58
N PHE A 10 -7.39 9.15 -7.47
CA PHE A 10 -7.12 7.82 -8.03
C PHE A 10 -5.80 7.21 -7.49
N ASN A 11 -5.48 7.42 -6.22
CA ASN A 11 -4.25 6.90 -5.62
C ASN A 11 -4.50 5.56 -4.89
N SER A 12 -4.63 4.46 -5.65
CA SER A 12 -4.66 3.09 -5.09
C SER A 12 -3.44 2.78 -4.21
N ASN A 13 -2.33 3.48 -4.45
CA ASN A 13 -1.11 3.39 -3.68
C ASN A 13 -1.26 4.01 -2.27
N GLU A 14 -2.06 5.06 -2.07
CA GLU A 14 -2.13 5.78 -0.79
C GLU A 14 -2.72 4.93 0.32
N ASN A 15 -3.73 4.11 0.01
CA ASN A 15 -4.32 3.19 0.99
C ASN A 15 -3.33 2.11 1.42
N ALA A 16 -2.58 1.54 0.47
CA ALA A 16 -1.52 0.58 0.76
C ALA A 16 -0.39 1.21 1.60
N PHE A 17 0.05 2.42 1.23
CA PHE A 17 1.06 3.18 1.98
C PHE A 17 0.56 3.62 3.37
N ALA A 18 -0.73 3.91 3.54
CA ALA A 18 -1.32 4.23 4.84
C ALA A 18 -1.26 3.03 5.79
N LYS A 19 -1.64 1.83 5.33
CA LYS A 19 -1.53 0.58 6.10
C LYS A 19 -0.06 0.29 6.44
N LEU A 20 0.84 0.42 5.47
CA LEU A 20 2.28 0.22 5.70
C LEU A 20 2.82 1.19 6.77
N LYS A 21 2.51 2.49 6.66
CA LYS A 21 2.91 3.50 7.66
C LYS A 21 2.36 3.19 9.04
N ALA A 22 1.13 2.69 9.16
CA ALA A 22 0.55 2.31 10.44
C ALA A 22 1.30 1.13 11.08
N LEU A 23 1.60 0.10 10.28
CA LEU A 23 2.35 -1.08 10.73
C LEU A 23 3.78 -0.73 11.14
N MET A 24 4.46 0.14 10.38
CA MET A 24 5.80 0.63 10.72
C MET A 24 5.82 1.44 12.02
N ARG A 25 4.82 2.30 12.24
CA ARG A 25 4.68 3.05 13.50
C ARG A 25 4.42 2.15 14.70
N ALA A 26 3.67 1.07 14.51
CA ALA A 26 3.40 0.10 15.57
C ALA A 26 4.65 -0.71 15.98
N LYS A 27 5.54 -0.99 15.01
CA LYS A 27 6.80 -1.72 15.25
C LYS A 27 7.90 -0.88 15.91
N ALA A 28 7.90 0.44 15.72
CA ALA A 28 8.86 1.39 16.31
C ALA A 28 10.35 1.02 16.10
N GLU A 29 10.68 0.34 14.99
CA GLU A 29 12.04 -0.09 14.69
C GLU A 29 12.93 1.12 14.33
N SER A 30 14.08 1.22 14.97
CA SER A 30 14.97 2.40 14.89
C SER A 30 16.19 2.20 13.97
N THR A 31 16.26 1.09 13.25
CA THR A 31 17.40 0.78 12.35
C THR A 31 16.93 0.47 10.93
N ILE A 32 17.70 0.91 9.93
CA ILE A 32 17.36 0.76 8.50
C ILE A 32 17.23 -0.72 8.11
N THR A 33 18.13 -1.58 8.59
CA THR A 33 18.09 -3.02 8.28
C THR A 33 16.83 -3.69 8.83
N ALA A 34 16.48 -3.39 10.08
CA ALA A 34 15.26 -3.93 10.70
C ALA A 34 13.99 -3.38 10.03
N LEU A 35 14.05 -2.14 9.53
CA LEU A 35 12.98 -1.55 8.73
C LEU A 35 12.77 -2.32 7.42
N TRP A 36 13.84 -2.65 6.71
CA TRP A 36 13.77 -3.42 5.45
C TRP A 36 13.21 -4.83 5.66
N ASP A 37 13.68 -5.53 6.68
CA ASP A 37 13.18 -6.86 7.04
C ASP A 37 11.69 -6.82 7.40
N THR A 38 11.31 -5.87 8.25
CA THR A 38 9.93 -5.64 8.67
C THR A 38 9.01 -5.27 7.50
N VAL A 39 9.47 -4.44 6.57
CA VAL A 39 8.73 -4.10 5.35
C VAL A 39 8.53 -5.34 4.48
N GLY A 40 9.55 -6.19 4.33
CA GLY A 40 9.44 -7.47 3.63
C GLY A 40 8.34 -8.37 4.20
N SER A 41 8.32 -8.55 5.52
CA SER A 41 7.26 -9.32 6.20
C SER A 41 5.89 -8.68 6.08
N PHE A 42 5.80 -7.35 6.00
CA PHE A 42 4.53 -6.66 5.83
C PHE A 42 3.96 -6.76 4.43
N VAL A 43 4.80 -6.85 3.40
CA VAL A 43 4.34 -7.08 2.01
C VAL A 43 3.56 -8.40 1.92
N GLU A 44 3.95 -9.42 2.66
CA GLU A 44 3.23 -10.71 2.73
C GLU A 44 1.84 -10.60 3.37
N LEU A 45 1.56 -9.54 4.14
CA LEU A 45 0.24 -9.29 4.75
C LEU A 45 -0.76 -8.66 3.78
N PHE A 46 -0.33 -8.27 2.58
CA PHE A 46 -1.21 -7.74 1.54
C PHE A 46 -1.71 -8.88 0.67
N SER A 47 -2.94 -9.32 0.94
CA SER A 47 -3.59 -10.34 0.12
C SER A 47 -3.96 -9.79 -1.25
N PRO A 48 -3.96 -10.61 -2.32
CA PRO A 48 -4.34 -10.17 -3.66
C PRO A 48 -5.77 -9.60 -3.71
N ALA A 49 -6.68 -10.11 -2.89
CA ALA A 49 -8.03 -9.58 -2.73
C ALA A 49 -8.05 -8.18 -2.10
N GLU A 50 -7.15 -7.91 -1.14
CA GLU A 50 -7.02 -6.60 -0.51
C GLU A 50 -6.43 -5.58 -1.50
N CYS A 51 -5.42 -6.00 -2.28
CA CYS A 51 -4.86 -5.21 -3.38
C CYS A 51 -5.94 -4.84 -4.40
N ALA A 52 -6.73 -5.81 -4.86
CA ALA A 52 -7.86 -5.55 -5.77
C ALA A 52 -8.88 -4.58 -5.17
N ASN A 53 -9.13 -4.66 -3.86
CA ASN A 53 -10.01 -3.73 -3.17
C ASN A 53 -9.44 -2.30 -3.11
N TYR A 54 -8.12 -2.12 -3.00
CA TYR A 54 -7.50 -0.79 -3.09
C TYR A 54 -7.64 -0.18 -4.48
N PHE A 55 -7.48 -0.99 -5.54
CA PHE A 55 -7.71 -0.54 -6.91
C PHE A 55 -9.18 -0.15 -7.13
N LYS A 56 -10.11 -0.99 -6.67
CA LYS A 56 -11.55 -0.70 -6.74
C LYS A 56 -11.96 0.54 -5.94
N ALA A 57 -11.41 0.70 -4.73
CA ALA A 57 -11.68 1.86 -3.88
C ALA A 57 -11.17 3.17 -4.50
N ALA A 58 -10.11 3.10 -5.30
CA ALA A 58 -9.60 4.21 -6.09
C ALA A 58 -10.28 4.33 -7.47
N GLY A 59 -11.42 3.67 -7.71
CA GLY A 59 -12.19 3.79 -8.95
C GLY A 59 -11.63 3.04 -10.16
N TYR A 60 -10.61 2.19 -9.97
CA TYR A 60 -10.14 1.29 -11.02
C TYR A 60 -10.97 0.00 -10.98
N GLU A 61 -11.91 -0.13 -11.90
CA GLU A 61 -12.58 -1.41 -12.13
C GLU A 61 -11.68 -2.35 -12.95
N PRO A 62 -11.54 -3.62 -12.55
CA PRO A 62 -10.97 -4.64 -13.42
C PRO A 62 -11.99 -4.97 -14.52
N ASP A 63 -11.59 -4.82 -15.79
CA ASP A 63 -12.30 -5.38 -16.95
C ASP A 63 -12.22 -6.92 -16.93
#